data_AF-A0A1I7JD97-F1
#
_entry.id   AF-A0A1I7JD97-F1
#
_cell.length_a   1.000
_cell.length_b   1.000
_cell.length_c   1.000
_cell.angle_alpha   90.00
_cell.angle_beta   90.00
_cell.angle_gamma   90.00
#
_symmetry.space_group_name_H-M   'P 1'
#
loop_
_entity.id
_entity.type
_entity.pdbx_description
1 polymer ?
#
loop_
_entity_poly.entity_id
_entity_poly.type
_entity_poly.pdbx_seq_one_letter_code
_entity_poly.pdbx_strand_id
1 'polypeptide(L)'
;MKRLRILPKMLIFALVLAAVAPLDVHAGSIEDNKAALAKRSDLDETGKMLKTSKTIDGIKYSLTIDLTKWDGYTDVEQFDHIENLFYEVYPQMYRRFGDYKKATTDVTIAIEDEGYEIASANSKKNRIHLHDKYLDKHYDHFDVLTHELAHIVHGGFVRDNLEFPKYSEVFADYCRYIYAYKDGRYNDKNWVLPDANTQKTRETSVRFLVWLDKETSSSNRDIIRDFFEVCCMSDFKKEKWGEMWKSLFKGTKFEGKTIDEVWEIYKKSEFAYLPAKAPDKDTKSELLKKTDVRNFIRKNSYTFK
;
A
#
# COMPACT_ATOMS: atom_id res chain seq x y z
N MET A 1 8.53 -15.14 -45.30
CA MET A 1 7.56 -14.42 -44.43
C MET A 1 7.48 -15.12 -43.08
N LYS A 2 8.15 -14.60 -42.05
CA LYS A 2 7.90 -14.94 -40.64
C LYS A 2 7.98 -13.62 -39.86
N ARG A 3 6.84 -13.07 -39.46
CA ARG A 3 6.78 -11.89 -38.59
C ARG A 3 7.05 -12.34 -37.16
N LEU A 4 8.22 -12.00 -36.63
CA LEU A 4 8.48 -12.05 -35.19
C LEU A 4 7.55 -11.05 -34.50
N ARG A 5 6.68 -11.54 -33.62
CA ARG A 5 5.94 -10.71 -32.68
C ARG A 5 6.89 -10.30 -31.56
N ILE A 6 7.26 -9.03 -31.53
CA ILE A 6 7.93 -8.41 -30.39
C ILE A 6 6.84 -8.07 -29.38
N LEU A 7 6.83 -8.78 -28.24
CA LEU A 7 6.06 -8.40 -27.05
C LEU A 7 6.76 -7.19 -26.40
N PRO A 8 6.06 -6.09 -26.07
CA PRO A 8 6.67 -5.02 -25.31
C PRO A 8 6.79 -5.45 -23.84
N LYS A 9 8.03 -5.57 -23.36
CA LYS A 9 8.35 -5.52 -21.93
C LYS A 9 8.06 -4.10 -21.44
N MET A 10 7.00 -3.91 -20.67
CA MET A 10 6.78 -2.67 -19.91
C MET A 10 7.05 -2.97 -18.43
N LEU A 11 8.28 -2.71 -17.99
CA LEU A 11 8.56 -2.37 -16.60
C LEU A 11 8.07 -0.93 -16.40
N ILE A 12 7.15 -0.73 -15.45
CA ILE A 12 6.84 0.60 -14.94
C ILE A 12 7.62 0.73 -13.63
N PHE A 13 8.72 1.48 -13.68
CA PHE A 13 9.41 1.95 -12.48
C PHE A 13 8.69 3.20 -11.98
N ALA A 14 8.07 3.12 -10.80
CA ALA A 14 7.74 4.30 -10.02
C ALA A 14 8.99 4.67 -9.19
N LEU A 15 9.77 5.61 -9.72
CA LEU A 15 10.95 6.14 -9.04
C LEU A 15 10.49 7.16 -7.98
N VAL A 16 10.56 6.81 -6.70
CA VAL A 16 10.41 7.77 -5.60
C VAL A 16 11.79 7.94 -4.96
N LEU A 17 12.55 8.93 -5.44
CA LEU A 17 13.80 9.34 -4.78
C LEU A 17 13.45 10.20 -3.56
N ALA A 18 13.69 9.66 -2.36
CA ALA A 18 13.89 10.45 -1.15
C ALA A 18 15.33 10.26 -0.69
N ALA A 19 16.12 11.33 -0.71
CA ALA A 19 17.45 11.34 -0.13
C ALA A 19 17.32 11.36 1.41
N VAL A 20 17.81 10.32 2.07
CA VAL A 20 17.85 10.22 3.54
C VAL A 20 19.32 10.17 3.97
N ALA A 21 19.68 11.00 4.95
CA ALA A 21 21.01 11.01 5.56
C ALA A 21 21.26 9.69 6.33
N PRO A 22 22.52 9.20 6.40
CA PRO A 22 22.81 7.95 7.08
C PRO A 22 22.60 8.12 8.59
N LEU A 23 21.65 7.37 9.15
CA LEU A 23 21.53 7.11 10.57
C LEU A 23 22.44 5.92 10.91
N ASP A 24 23.18 6.02 12.02
CA ASP A 24 24.08 4.96 12.50
C ASP A 24 23.35 3.61 12.57
N VAL A 25 23.87 2.65 11.80
CA VAL A 25 23.26 1.35 11.54
C VAL A 25 23.51 0.44 12.73
N HIS A 26 22.42 -0.05 13.34
CA HIS A 26 22.46 -1.11 14.34
C HIS A 26 22.37 -2.47 13.61
N ALA A 27 23.34 -2.78 12.75
CA ALA A 27 23.39 -4.06 12.04
C ALA A 27 24.41 -5.00 12.70
N GLY A 28 23.97 -6.19 13.10
CA GLY A 28 24.87 -7.32 13.32
C GLY A 28 25.64 -7.63 12.03
N SER A 29 26.76 -8.35 12.12
CA SER A 29 27.44 -8.78 10.89
C SER A 29 26.54 -9.73 10.09
N ILE A 30 26.75 -9.83 8.77
CA ILE A 30 26.04 -10.80 7.91
C ILE A 30 26.09 -12.22 8.49
N GLU A 31 27.22 -12.59 9.09
CA GLU A 31 27.38 -13.90 9.74
C GLU A 31 26.55 -14.04 11.01
N ASP A 32 26.44 -12.97 11.81
CA ASP A 32 25.57 -12.94 12.99
C ASP A 32 24.09 -13.06 12.58
N ASN A 33 23.69 -12.37 11.52
CA ASN A 33 22.32 -12.43 10.98
C ASN A 33 21.98 -13.85 10.51
N LYS A 34 22.89 -14.51 9.78
CA LYS A 34 22.73 -15.91 9.37
C LYS A 34 22.70 -16.88 10.55
N ALA A 35 23.57 -16.67 11.54
CA ALA A 35 23.61 -17.50 12.74
C ALA A 35 22.37 -17.32 13.63
N ALA A 36 21.80 -16.11 13.67
CA ALA A 36 20.54 -15.82 14.35
C ALA A 36 19.36 -16.47 13.60
N LEU A 37 19.30 -16.34 12.28
CA LEU A 37 18.27 -16.96 11.44
C LEU A 37 18.24 -18.48 11.65
N ALA A 38 19.39 -19.15 11.66
CA ALA A 38 19.49 -20.61 11.82
C ALA A 38 18.89 -21.14 13.15
N LYS A 39 18.62 -20.27 14.13
CA LYS A 39 17.99 -20.63 15.41
C LYS A 39 16.46 -20.49 15.39
N ARG A 40 15.88 -19.93 14.32
CA ARG A 40 14.43 -19.74 14.19
C ARG A 40 13.73 -21.07 14.00
N SER A 41 12.66 -21.30 14.78
CA SER A 41 11.88 -22.53 14.75
C SER A 41 10.87 -22.62 13.61
N ASP A 42 10.59 -21.50 12.94
CA ASP A 42 9.63 -21.36 11.85
C ASP A 42 10.29 -21.41 10.45
N LEU A 43 11.59 -21.72 10.40
CA LEU A 43 12.27 -22.12 9.18
C LEU A 43 11.70 -23.46 8.70
N ASP A 44 11.53 -23.57 7.39
CA ASP A 44 11.23 -24.86 6.78
C ASP A 44 12.45 -25.80 6.77
N GLU A 45 12.24 -27.04 6.35
CA GLU A 45 13.27 -28.08 6.31
C GLU A 45 14.51 -27.72 5.46
N THR A 46 14.38 -26.75 4.55
CA THR A 46 15.48 -26.30 3.70
C THR A 46 16.30 -25.18 4.35
N GLY A 47 15.78 -24.56 5.41
CA GLY A 47 16.36 -23.38 6.04
C GLY A 47 16.29 -22.12 5.18
N LYS A 48 15.47 -22.11 4.12
CA LYS A 48 15.38 -20.99 3.14
C LYS A 48 14.02 -20.30 3.09
N MET A 49 13.05 -20.78 3.85
CA MET A 49 11.72 -20.18 3.92
C MET A 49 11.30 -20.05 5.37
N LEU A 50 10.85 -18.87 5.77
CA LEU A 50 10.09 -18.69 7.00
C LEU A 50 8.61 -18.81 6.66
N LYS A 51 7.89 -19.72 7.32
CA LYS A 51 6.47 -19.97 7.02
C LYS A 51 5.64 -19.82 8.28
N THR A 52 4.74 -18.85 8.25
CA THR A 52 3.82 -18.59 9.36
C THR A 52 2.37 -18.54 8.87
N SER A 53 1.43 -18.81 9.77
CA SER A 53 0.01 -18.62 9.48
C SER A 53 -0.73 -18.20 10.75
N LYS A 54 -1.70 -17.29 10.61
CA LYS A 54 -2.58 -16.83 11.69
C LYS A 54 -4.02 -16.83 11.20
N THR A 55 -4.94 -17.22 12.08
CA THR A 55 -6.38 -17.07 11.81
C THR A 55 -6.85 -15.77 12.45
N ILE A 56 -7.38 -14.87 11.63
CA ILE A 56 -7.85 -13.54 12.04
C ILE A 56 -9.28 -13.42 11.54
N ASP A 57 -10.21 -13.17 12.46
CA ASP A 57 -11.65 -13.09 12.19
C ASP A 57 -12.21 -14.30 11.41
N GLY A 58 -11.71 -15.50 11.72
CA GLY A 58 -12.13 -16.74 11.09
C GLY A 58 -11.50 -17.03 9.71
N ILE A 59 -10.64 -16.13 9.20
CA ILE A 59 -9.92 -16.32 7.93
C ILE A 59 -8.46 -16.69 8.23
N LYS A 60 -7.97 -17.77 7.62
CA LYS A 60 -6.57 -18.17 7.71
C LYS A 60 -5.73 -17.38 6.70
N TYR A 61 -4.79 -16.59 7.22
CA TYR A 61 -3.76 -15.89 6.46
C TYR A 61 -2.42 -16.60 6.62
N SER A 62 -1.70 -16.81 5.51
CA SER A 62 -0.39 -17.43 5.48
C SER A 62 0.63 -16.48 4.88
N LEU A 63 1.81 -16.44 5.47
CA LEU A 63 2.95 -15.66 5.01
C LEU A 63 4.13 -16.62 4.79
N THR A 64 4.76 -16.52 3.63
CA THR A 64 6.07 -17.12 3.36
C THR A 64 7.09 -16.01 3.12
N ILE A 65 8.15 -15.95 3.93
CA ILE A 65 9.33 -15.14 3.61
C ILE A 65 10.34 -16.05 2.90
N ASP A 66 10.58 -15.78 1.62
CA ASP A 66 11.50 -16.51 0.76
C ASP A 66 12.89 -15.89 0.82
N LEU A 67 13.83 -16.64 1.37
CA LEU A 67 15.23 -16.26 1.60
C LEU A 67 16.17 -16.98 0.64
N THR A 68 15.66 -17.58 -0.45
CA THR A 68 16.48 -18.33 -1.41
C THR A 68 17.59 -17.50 -2.03
N LYS A 69 17.39 -16.17 -2.12
CA LYS A 69 18.34 -15.18 -2.66
C LYS A 69 18.69 -14.07 -1.67
N TRP A 70 18.47 -14.32 -0.38
CA TRP A 70 18.83 -13.39 0.69
C TRP A 70 20.35 -13.41 0.90
N ASP A 71 20.98 -12.22 0.90
CA ASP A 71 22.43 -12.08 1.00
C ASP A 71 22.90 -12.00 2.47
N GLY A 72 21.99 -11.76 3.41
CA GLY A 72 22.29 -11.70 4.84
C GLY A 72 22.18 -10.30 5.46
N TYR A 73 21.78 -9.28 4.69
CA TYR A 73 21.76 -7.89 5.15
C TYR A 73 20.58 -7.63 6.09
N THR A 74 19.40 -8.12 5.72
CA THR A 74 18.21 -8.05 6.57
C THR A 74 18.36 -8.96 7.77
N ASP A 75 18.16 -8.46 8.98
CA ASP A 75 18.31 -9.26 10.21
C ASP A 75 16.99 -9.96 10.64
N VAL A 76 17.07 -10.72 11.75
CA VAL A 76 15.92 -11.46 12.29
C VAL A 76 14.82 -10.58 12.85
N GLU A 77 15.14 -9.42 13.41
CA GLU A 77 14.16 -8.46 13.95
C GLU A 77 13.39 -7.81 12.79
N GLN A 78 14.03 -7.58 11.65
CA GLN A 78 13.38 -7.10 10.43
C GLN A 78 12.41 -8.14 9.85
N PHE A 79 12.73 -9.43 9.91
CA PHE A 79 11.77 -10.47 9.54
C PHE A 79 10.54 -10.48 10.46
N ASP A 80 10.74 -10.27 11.76
CA ASP A 80 9.64 -10.15 12.72
C ASP A 80 8.80 -8.90 12.45
N HIS A 81 9.42 -7.77 12.09
CA HIS A 81 8.70 -6.56 11.67
C HIS A 81 7.86 -6.80 10.41
N ILE A 82 8.42 -7.47 9.40
CA ILE A 82 7.69 -7.84 8.18
C ILE A 82 6.49 -8.72 8.51
N GLU A 83 6.67 -9.75 9.34
CA GLU A 83 5.59 -10.65 9.75
C GLU A 83 4.49 -9.89 10.51
N ASN A 84 4.88 -9.10 11.52
CA ASN A 84 3.94 -8.36 12.34
C ASN A 84 3.15 -7.34 11.51
N LEU A 85 3.83 -6.62 10.60
CA LEU A 85 3.18 -5.70 9.67
C LEU A 85 2.18 -6.46 8.81
N PHE A 86 2.56 -7.58 8.19
CA PHE A 86 1.66 -8.36 7.34
C PHE A 86 0.37 -8.72 8.07
N TYR A 87 0.46 -9.34 9.25
CA TYR A 87 -0.72 -9.77 10.01
C TYR A 87 -1.52 -8.64 10.61
N GLU A 88 -0.92 -7.46 10.79
CA GLU A 88 -1.67 -6.28 11.19
C GLU A 88 -2.42 -5.65 10.02
N VAL A 89 -1.76 -5.42 8.88
CA VAL A 89 -2.29 -4.56 7.82
C VAL A 89 -3.04 -5.33 6.73
N TYR A 90 -2.54 -6.50 6.33
CA TYR A 90 -3.10 -7.23 5.19
C TYR A 90 -4.54 -7.68 5.44
N PRO A 91 -4.90 -8.27 6.60
CA PRO A 91 -6.29 -8.62 6.91
C PRO A 91 -7.23 -7.42 6.88
N GLN A 92 -6.78 -6.23 7.33
CA GLN A 92 -7.59 -5.01 7.29
C GLN A 92 -7.90 -4.58 5.85
N MET A 93 -6.88 -4.58 4.97
CA MET A 93 -7.08 -4.28 3.55
C MET A 93 -7.93 -5.35 2.86
N TYR A 94 -7.69 -6.62 3.17
CA TYR A 94 -8.44 -7.76 2.66
C TYR A 94 -9.93 -7.64 2.98
N ARG A 95 -10.29 -7.36 4.25
CA ARG A 95 -11.70 -7.20 4.63
C ARG A 95 -12.38 -6.12 3.80
N ARG A 96 -11.73 -4.97 3.61
CA ARG A 96 -12.34 -3.84 2.88
C ARG A 96 -12.47 -4.10 1.38
N PHE A 97 -11.48 -4.72 0.75
CA PHE A 97 -11.33 -4.73 -0.71
C PHE A 97 -11.16 -6.13 -1.33
N GLY A 98 -10.71 -7.12 -0.56
CA GLY A 98 -10.26 -8.43 -1.04
C GLY A 98 -11.35 -9.27 -1.70
N ASP A 99 -12.61 -9.11 -1.31
CA ASP A 99 -13.72 -9.91 -1.83
C ASP A 99 -13.95 -9.72 -3.34
N TYR A 100 -13.71 -8.52 -3.88
CA TYR A 100 -14.01 -8.21 -5.30
C TYR A 100 -13.19 -9.01 -6.30
N LYS A 101 -11.94 -9.31 -5.95
CA LYS A 101 -11.04 -10.10 -6.80
C LYS A 101 -10.75 -11.46 -6.22
N LYS A 102 -11.35 -11.81 -5.07
CA LYS A 102 -10.95 -12.96 -4.26
C LYS A 102 -9.44 -12.94 -4.06
N ALA A 103 -8.96 -11.85 -3.47
CA ALA A 103 -7.56 -11.70 -3.13
C ALA A 103 -7.06 -12.97 -2.42
N THR A 104 -5.79 -13.29 -2.60
CA THR A 104 -5.19 -14.42 -1.89
C THR A 104 -5.20 -14.15 -0.38
N THR A 105 -5.21 -15.20 0.43
CA THR A 105 -4.84 -15.11 1.85
C THR A 105 -3.46 -15.72 2.12
N ASP A 106 -2.79 -16.18 1.06
CA ASP A 106 -1.45 -16.76 1.06
C ASP A 106 -0.51 -15.87 0.23
N VAL A 107 0.44 -15.22 0.90
CA VAL A 107 1.34 -14.22 0.31
C VAL A 107 2.78 -14.65 0.53
N THR A 108 3.60 -14.47 -0.51
CA THR A 108 5.05 -14.67 -0.44
C THR A 108 5.78 -13.32 -0.48
N ILE A 109 6.75 -13.12 0.40
CA ILE A 109 7.67 -11.97 0.39
C ILE A 109 9.07 -12.51 0.14
N ALA A 110 9.69 -12.14 -0.96
CA ALA A 110 11.07 -12.49 -1.27
C ALA A 110 12.01 -11.38 -0.82
N ILE A 111 13.05 -11.75 -0.08
CA ILE A 111 14.11 -10.82 0.33
C ILE A 111 15.31 -11.08 -0.58
N GLU A 112 15.50 -10.20 -1.56
CA GLU A 112 16.48 -10.37 -2.64
C GLU A 112 16.82 -9.03 -3.31
N ASP A 113 17.91 -8.98 -4.08
CA ASP A 113 18.40 -7.75 -4.72
C ASP A 113 18.33 -7.83 -6.26
N GLU A 114 17.12 -8.03 -6.82
CA GLU A 114 16.98 -8.26 -8.27
C GLU A 114 15.97 -7.34 -8.98
N GLY A 115 16.45 -6.35 -9.74
CA GLY A 115 15.67 -5.70 -10.79
C GLY A 115 14.64 -4.66 -10.31
N TYR A 116 14.74 -4.19 -9.06
CA TYR A 116 13.99 -3.07 -8.49
C TYR A 116 14.87 -2.33 -7.46
N GLU A 117 14.54 -1.08 -7.15
CA GLU A 117 15.36 -0.25 -6.25
C GLU A 117 15.01 -0.42 -4.77
N ILE A 118 13.74 -0.67 -4.45
CA ILE A 118 13.23 -0.74 -3.07
C ILE A 118 12.36 -1.98 -2.89
N ALA A 119 11.27 -2.06 -3.64
CA ALA A 119 10.32 -3.15 -3.58
C ALA A 119 9.56 -3.28 -4.91
N SER A 120 8.88 -4.42 -5.09
CA SER A 120 7.96 -4.62 -6.21
C SER A 120 6.96 -5.75 -5.92
N ALA A 121 5.69 -5.56 -6.28
CA ALA A 121 4.67 -6.60 -6.24
C ALA A 121 4.41 -7.26 -7.60
N ASN A 122 4.33 -8.59 -7.58
CA ASN A 122 3.76 -9.43 -8.62
C ASN A 122 2.43 -10.02 -8.13
N SER A 123 1.35 -9.25 -8.29
CA SER A 123 0.02 -9.63 -7.84
C SER A 123 -0.50 -10.94 -8.47
N LYS A 124 -0.09 -11.27 -9.70
CA LYS A 124 -0.45 -12.54 -10.36
C LYS A 124 0.18 -13.77 -9.72
N LYS A 125 1.30 -13.59 -9.01
CA LYS A 125 2.02 -14.65 -8.30
C LYS A 125 1.86 -14.53 -6.78
N ASN A 126 1.06 -13.58 -6.29
CA ASN A 126 0.93 -13.29 -4.86
C ASN A 126 2.28 -13.05 -4.18
N ARG A 127 3.24 -12.47 -4.91
CA ARG A 127 4.63 -12.35 -4.49
C ARG A 127 5.04 -10.89 -4.43
N ILE A 128 5.62 -10.49 -3.31
CA ILE A 128 6.27 -9.20 -3.12
C ILE A 128 7.78 -9.46 -3.09
N HIS A 129 8.55 -8.52 -3.61
CA HIS A 129 9.99 -8.53 -3.59
C HIS A 129 10.45 -7.30 -2.80
N LEU A 130 11.33 -7.50 -1.80
CA LEU A 130 11.92 -6.43 -1.00
C LEU A 130 13.44 -6.48 -1.13
N HIS A 131 14.05 -5.30 -1.25
CA HIS A 131 15.49 -5.17 -1.52
C HIS A 131 16.27 -5.36 -0.20
N ASP A 132 17.05 -6.43 -0.11
CA ASP A 132 17.79 -6.83 1.10
C ASP A 132 18.73 -5.73 1.59
N LYS A 133 19.62 -5.24 0.71
CA LYS A 133 20.55 -4.14 1.03
C LYS A 133 19.85 -2.80 1.32
N TYR A 134 18.63 -2.60 0.83
CA TYR A 134 17.87 -1.40 1.13
C TYR A 134 17.36 -1.44 2.58
N LEU A 135 16.81 -2.58 3.01
CA LEU A 135 16.28 -2.75 4.36
C LEU A 135 17.34 -2.57 5.44
N ASP A 136 18.57 -3.01 5.19
CA ASP A 136 19.72 -2.77 6.09
C ASP A 136 19.99 -1.26 6.31
N LYS A 137 19.93 -0.47 5.25
CA LYS A 137 20.14 1.00 5.33
C LYS A 137 18.92 1.77 5.81
N HIS A 138 17.74 1.16 5.74
CA HIS A 138 16.45 1.79 6.00
C HIS A 138 15.60 0.92 6.94
N TYR A 139 16.17 0.66 8.12
CA TYR A 139 15.60 -0.21 9.16
C TYR A 139 14.20 0.21 9.63
N ASP A 140 13.79 1.44 9.35
CA ASP A 140 12.49 2.02 9.69
C ASP A 140 11.60 2.27 8.47
N HIS A 141 11.85 1.66 7.30
CA HIS A 141 11.08 1.92 6.07
C HIS A 141 10.28 0.71 5.57
N PHE A 142 9.48 0.11 6.46
CA PHE A 142 8.62 -1.04 6.13
C PHE A 142 7.24 -0.66 5.61
N ASP A 143 6.84 0.61 5.63
CA ASP A 143 5.55 1.05 5.08
C ASP A 143 5.46 0.89 3.55
N VAL A 144 6.60 0.75 2.85
CA VAL A 144 6.64 0.28 1.46
C VAL A 144 6.01 -1.11 1.31
N LEU A 145 6.13 -2.00 2.30
CA LEU A 145 5.47 -3.29 2.27
C LEU A 145 3.94 -3.14 2.30
N THR A 146 3.39 -2.17 3.03
CA THR A 146 1.95 -1.88 3.00
C THR A 146 1.49 -1.45 1.61
N HIS A 147 2.29 -0.65 0.91
CA HIS A 147 2.04 -0.27 -0.49
C HIS A 147 2.02 -1.51 -1.40
N GLU A 148 3.05 -2.37 -1.32
CA GLU A 148 3.10 -3.59 -2.13
C GLU A 148 1.98 -4.59 -1.81
N LEU A 149 1.60 -4.71 -0.53
CA LEU A 149 0.48 -5.54 -0.11
C LEU A 149 -0.85 -5.05 -0.71
N ALA A 150 -1.04 -3.75 -0.89
CA ALA A 150 -2.20 -3.22 -1.59
C ALA A 150 -2.26 -3.68 -3.05
N HIS A 151 -1.10 -3.81 -3.72
CA HIS A 151 -1.02 -4.41 -5.06
C HIS A 151 -1.44 -5.89 -5.09
N ILE A 152 -1.14 -6.65 -4.03
CA ILE A 152 -1.63 -8.01 -3.90
C ILE A 152 -3.16 -8.02 -3.71
N VAL A 153 -3.70 -7.16 -2.83
CA VAL A 153 -5.15 -7.09 -2.56
C VAL A 153 -5.96 -6.77 -3.82
N HIS A 154 -5.49 -5.85 -4.66
CA HIS A 154 -6.24 -5.51 -5.88
C HIS A 154 -6.05 -6.48 -7.04
N GLY A 155 -5.08 -7.38 -6.96
CA GLY A 155 -4.87 -8.42 -7.98
C GLY A 155 -4.50 -7.89 -9.37
N GLY A 156 -4.21 -6.59 -9.49
CA GLY A 156 -4.05 -5.86 -10.74
C GLY A 156 -5.35 -5.23 -11.26
N PHE A 157 -5.43 -3.91 -11.21
CA PHE A 157 -6.46 -3.14 -11.93
C PHE A 157 -6.39 -3.35 -13.45
N VAL A 158 -7.55 -3.27 -14.12
CA VAL A 158 -7.65 -3.41 -15.57
C VAL A 158 -7.26 -2.08 -16.22
N ARG A 159 -5.95 -1.91 -16.48
CA ARG A 159 -5.35 -0.61 -16.87
C ARG A 159 -6.02 0.09 -18.04
N ASP A 160 -6.47 -0.66 -19.05
CA ASP A 160 -7.11 -0.10 -20.25
C ASP A 160 -8.47 0.54 -19.95
N ASN A 161 -9.10 0.13 -18.84
CA ASN A 161 -10.40 0.60 -18.40
C ASN A 161 -10.31 1.73 -17.38
N LEU A 162 -9.12 2.00 -16.84
CA LEU A 162 -8.94 3.06 -15.84
C LEU A 162 -9.03 4.44 -16.48
N GLU A 163 -9.57 5.39 -15.72
CA GLU A 163 -9.55 6.80 -16.11
C GLU A 163 -8.10 7.25 -16.29
N PHE A 164 -7.28 6.90 -15.30
CA PHE A 164 -5.84 7.06 -15.32
C PHE A 164 -5.13 5.77 -14.93
N PRO A 165 -4.08 5.36 -15.68
CA PRO A 165 -3.28 4.19 -15.33
C PRO A 165 -2.71 4.23 -13.90
N LYS A 166 -2.46 5.43 -13.38
CA LYS A 166 -1.88 5.68 -12.06
C LYS A 166 -2.80 5.35 -10.89
N TYR A 167 -4.10 5.10 -11.10
CA TYR A 167 -5.01 4.74 -10.01
C TYR A 167 -4.56 3.52 -9.21
N SER A 168 -3.85 2.58 -9.84
CA SER A 168 -3.26 1.45 -9.11
C SER A 168 -2.24 1.88 -8.05
N GLU A 169 -1.32 2.78 -8.40
CA GLU A 169 -0.31 3.33 -7.48
C GLU A 169 -0.94 4.28 -6.45
N VAL A 170 -1.86 5.14 -6.88
CA VAL A 170 -2.57 6.08 -5.99
C VAL A 170 -3.39 5.32 -4.94
N PHE A 171 -4.01 4.20 -5.32
CA PHE A 171 -4.70 3.32 -4.38
C PHE A 171 -3.73 2.62 -3.42
N ALA A 172 -2.56 2.18 -3.90
CA ALA A 172 -1.54 1.57 -3.06
C ALA A 172 -1.00 2.57 -2.02
N ASP A 173 -0.73 3.81 -2.41
CA ASP A 173 -0.34 4.89 -1.48
C ASP A 173 -1.48 5.31 -0.54
N TYR A 174 -2.74 5.26 -0.99
CA TYR A 174 -3.90 5.44 -0.12
C TYR A 174 -3.91 4.36 0.97
N CYS A 175 -3.71 3.09 0.59
CA CYS A 175 -3.64 1.98 1.54
C CYS A 175 -2.43 2.11 2.47
N ARG A 176 -1.25 2.46 1.93
CA ARG A 176 -0.06 2.80 2.70
C ARG A 176 -0.41 3.79 3.79
N TYR A 177 -1.05 4.92 3.45
CA TYR A 177 -1.43 5.95 4.41
C TYR A 177 -2.47 5.49 5.45
N ILE A 178 -3.54 4.80 5.03
CA ILE A 178 -4.67 4.44 5.89
C ILE A 178 -4.37 3.25 6.80
N TYR A 179 -3.65 2.25 6.31
CA TYR A 179 -3.31 1.02 7.04
C TYR A 179 -1.90 1.07 7.61
N ALA A 180 -1.36 2.27 7.82
CA ALA A 180 -0.19 2.52 8.65
C ALA A 180 -0.15 1.61 9.88
N TYR A 181 1.00 1.01 10.13
CA TYR A 181 1.26 0.25 11.35
C TYR A 181 0.99 1.11 12.59
N LYS A 182 0.26 0.55 13.57
CA LYS A 182 -0.39 1.28 14.66
C LYS A 182 0.56 1.92 15.66
N ASP A 183 1.80 1.44 15.76
CA ASP A 183 2.79 1.98 16.69
C ASP A 183 3.32 3.38 16.30
N GLY A 184 2.85 3.93 15.17
CA GLY A 184 3.17 5.29 14.74
C GLY A 184 4.57 5.45 14.16
N ARG A 185 5.36 4.38 14.07
CA ARG A 185 6.76 4.49 13.65
C ARG A 185 6.96 4.90 12.19
N TYR A 186 6.00 4.66 11.30
CA TYR A 186 6.33 4.57 9.87
C TYR A 186 5.51 5.42 8.90
N ASN A 187 4.37 5.99 9.31
CA ASN A 187 3.67 6.95 8.45
C ASN A 187 3.66 8.33 9.09
N ASP A 188 4.31 9.27 8.39
CA ASP A 188 4.48 10.71 8.65
C ASP A 188 5.95 11.12 8.91
N LYS A 189 6.90 10.18 9.02
CA LYS A 189 8.36 10.49 9.13
C LYS A 189 9.11 10.23 7.83
N ASN A 190 9.08 8.98 7.34
CA ASN A 190 9.87 8.52 6.20
C ASN A 190 9.12 8.66 4.87
N TRP A 191 7.83 8.35 4.89
CA TRP A 191 6.89 8.72 3.83
C TRP A 191 5.82 9.65 4.38
N VAL A 192 5.47 10.66 3.59
CA VAL A 192 4.48 11.68 3.95
C VAL A 192 3.41 11.73 2.87
N LEU A 193 2.16 11.88 3.29
CA LEU A 193 1.05 12.08 2.36
C LEU A 193 1.25 13.40 1.60
N PRO A 194 1.51 13.41 0.28
CA PRO A 194 1.82 14.64 -0.44
C PRO A 194 0.64 15.61 -0.41
N ASP A 195 0.92 16.91 -0.32
CA ASP A 195 -0.10 17.97 -0.34
C ASP A 195 -0.49 18.37 -1.77
N ALA A 196 -1.46 19.27 -1.90
CA ALA A 196 -1.88 19.79 -3.20
C ALA A 196 -0.83 20.69 -3.89
N ASN A 197 0.22 21.13 -3.18
CA ASN A 197 1.36 21.82 -3.80
C ASN A 197 2.25 20.83 -4.56
N THR A 198 2.38 19.62 -4.02
CA THR A 198 3.20 18.52 -4.58
C THR A 198 2.44 17.74 -5.64
N GLN A 199 1.19 17.35 -5.36
CA GLN A 199 0.31 16.61 -6.26
C GLN A 199 -0.82 17.51 -6.79
N LYS A 200 -0.51 18.23 -7.87
CA LYS A 200 -1.37 19.29 -8.43
C LYS A 200 -2.55 18.78 -9.27
N THR A 201 -2.67 17.48 -9.50
CA THR A 201 -3.73 16.90 -10.34
C THR A 201 -4.43 15.74 -9.63
N ARG A 202 -5.72 15.53 -9.94
CA ARG A 202 -6.49 14.40 -9.39
C ARG A 202 -5.97 13.03 -9.82
N GLU A 203 -5.30 12.96 -10.97
CA GLU A 203 -4.72 11.72 -11.49
C GLU A 203 -3.67 11.12 -10.55
N THR A 204 -2.91 11.97 -9.85
CA THR A 204 -1.78 11.56 -9.02
C THR A 204 -2.02 11.76 -7.54
N SER A 205 -3.11 12.44 -7.16
CA SER A 205 -3.30 12.87 -5.77
C SER A 205 -3.87 11.76 -4.88
N VAL A 206 -3.00 11.12 -4.10
CA VAL A 206 -3.41 10.19 -3.03
C VAL A 206 -4.17 10.92 -1.93
N ARG A 207 -3.76 12.16 -1.59
CA ARG A 207 -4.41 12.96 -0.56
C ARG A 207 -5.86 13.28 -0.90
N PHE A 208 -6.19 13.45 -2.18
CA PHE A 208 -7.56 13.63 -2.59
C PHE A 208 -8.42 12.39 -2.38
N LEU A 209 -7.91 11.17 -2.60
CA LEU A 209 -8.65 9.96 -2.24
C LEU A 209 -8.87 9.87 -0.72
N VAL A 210 -7.86 10.18 0.09
CA VAL A 210 -7.98 10.20 1.56
C VAL A 210 -9.04 11.22 2.01
N TRP A 211 -8.98 12.43 1.45
CA TRP A 211 -9.97 13.48 1.72
C TRP A 211 -11.36 13.03 1.29
N LEU A 212 -11.50 12.53 0.07
CA LEU A 212 -12.78 12.11 -0.48
C LEU A 212 -13.42 11.03 0.40
N ASP A 213 -12.62 10.06 0.84
CA ASP A 213 -13.07 9.03 1.76
C ASP A 213 -13.57 9.63 3.07
N LYS A 214 -12.78 10.51 3.70
CA LYS A 214 -13.19 11.21 4.93
C LYS A 214 -14.50 11.98 4.74
N GLU A 215 -14.69 12.62 3.59
CA GLU A 215 -15.83 13.48 3.32
C GLU A 215 -17.10 12.72 2.91
N THR A 216 -17.00 11.41 2.60
CA THR A 216 -18.10 10.62 2.06
C THR A 216 -18.35 9.29 2.77
N SER A 217 -17.36 8.75 3.50
CA SER A 217 -17.49 7.51 4.26
C SER A 217 -18.61 7.62 5.30
N SER A 218 -19.45 6.61 5.34
CA SER A 218 -20.51 6.46 6.33
C SER A 218 -20.73 4.96 6.61
N SER A 219 -21.38 4.64 7.73
CA SER A 219 -21.69 3.24 8.08
C SER A 219 -22.48 2.47 7.01
N ASN A 220 -23.13 3.18 6.08
CA ASN A 220 -23.95 2.59 5.02
C ASN A 220 -23.30 2.67 3.63
N ARG A 221 -22.18 3.39 3.48
CA ARG A 221 -21.52 3.56 2.18
C ARG A 221 -20.03 3.86 2.29
N ASP A 222 -19.27 3.18 1.46
CA ASP A 222 -17.82 3.32 1.34
C ASP A 222 -17.44 3.64 -0.11
N ILE A 223 -17.27 4.93 -0.41
CA ILE A 223 -17.04 5.36 -1.80
C ILE A 223 -15.71 4.84 -2.36
N ILE A 224 -14.70 4.62 -1.51
CA ILE A 224 -13.39 4.13 -1.96
C ILE A 224 -13.50 2.66 -2.32
N ARG A 225 -14.32 1.91 -1.58
CA ARG A 225 -14.67 0.54 -1.94
C ARG A 225 -15.45 0.49 -3.25
N ASP A 226 -16.45 1.36 -3.44
CA ASP A 226 -17.20 1.45 -4.70
C ASP A 226 -16.27 1.83 -5.87
N PHE A 227 -15.37 2.80 -5.67
CA PHE A 227 -14.35 3.20 -6.65
C PHE A 227 -13.42 2.03 -7.01
N PHE A 228 -12.95 1.29 -6.00
CA PHE A 228 -12.10 0.12 -6.17
C PHE A 228 -12.78 -0.95 -7.01
N GLU A 229 -14.05 -1.24 -6.75
CA GLU A 229 -14.86 -2.19 -7.53
C GLU A 229 -14.84 -1.83 -9.02
N VAL A 230 -15.10 -0.56 -9.35
CA VAL A 230 -15.06 -0.07 -10.73
C VAL A 230 -13.68 -0.27 -11.36
N CYS A 231 -12.60 0.06 -10.64
CA CYS A 231 -11.23 -0.17 -11.12
C CYS A 231 -10.93 -1.64 -11.44
N CYS A 232 -11.64 -2.56 -10.79
CA CYS A 232 -11.54 -4.00 -10.99
C CYS A 232 -12.41 -4.52 -12.15
N MET A 233 -13.39 -3.77 -12.65
CA MET A 233 -14.31 -4.21 -13.71
C MET A 233 -13.65 -4.23 -15.09
N SER A 234 -13.59 -5.41 -15.71
CA SER A 234 -12.94 -5.61 -17.01
C SER A 234 -13.78 -5.16 -18.22
N ASP A 235 -15.07 -4.90 -18.02
CA ASP A 235 -16.02 -4.45 -19.04
C ASP A 235 -16.36 -2.96 -18.94
N PHE A 236 -15.88 -2.28 -17.90
CA PHE A 236 -16.10 -0.85 -17.71
C PHE A 236 -15.32 -0.04 -18.75
N LYS A 237 -16.01 0.86 -19.46
CA LYS A 237 -15.40 1.64 -20.55
C LYS A 237 -14.80 2.94 -20.04
N LYS A 238 -13.60 3.29 -20.52
CA LYS A 238 -12.87 4.48 -20.08
C LYS A 238 -13.63 5.79 -20.28
N GLU A 239 -14.40 5.91 -21.34
CA GLU A 239 -15.23 7.08 -21.63
C GLU A 239 -16.40 7.29 -20.64
N LYS A 240 -16.68 6.30 -19.78
CA LYS A 240 -17.78 6.33 -18.81
C LYS A 240 -17.40 6.83 -17.43
N TRP A 241 -16.12 7.15 -17.17
CA TRP A 241 -15.66 7.60 -15.85
C TRP A 241 -16.38 8.85 -15.33
N GLY A 242 -16.69 9.81 -16.20
CA GLY A 242 -17.45 11.01 -15.79
C GLY A 242 -18.86 10.69 -15.28
N GLU A 243 -19.56 9.77 -15.94
CA GLU A 243 -20.88 9.27 -15.51
C GLU A 243 -20.76 8.43 -14.24
N MET A 244 -19.71 7.60 -14.15
CA MET A 244 -19.44 6.77 -12.98
C MET A 244 -19.19 7.60 -11.74
N TRP A 245 -18.36 8.65 -11.80
CA TRP A 245 -18.14 9.53 -10.65
C TRP A 245 -19.44 10.18 -10.15
N LYS A 246 -20.34 10.58 -11.06
CA LYS A 246 -21.67 11.08 -10.67
C LYS A 246 -22.48 10.01 -9.93
N SER A 247 -22.41 8.75 -10.39
CA SER A 247 -23.03 7.60 -9.70
C SER A 247 -22.41 7.36 -8.32
N LEU A 248 -21.08 7.39 -8.23
CA LEU A 248 -20.33 7.28 -6.98
C LEU A 248 -20.69 8.41 -5.98
N PHE A 249 -21.12 9.58 -6.45
CA PHE A 249 -21.54 10.67 -5.55
C PHE A 249 -23.01 10.66 -5.14
N LYS A 250 -23.87 9.84 -5.76
CA LYS A 250 -25.31 9.80 -5.46
C LYS A 250 -25.60 9.47 -3.99
N GLY A 251 -26.30 10.30 -3.24
CA GLY A 251 -26.53 10.10 -1.80
C GLY A 251 -25.36 10.51 -0.90
N THR A 252 -24.31 11.11 -1.45
CA THR A 252 -23.29 11.84 -0.69
C THR A 252 -23.56 13.34 -0.78
N LYS A 253 -22.85 14.15 0.00
CA LYS A 253 -22.90 15.62 -0.12
C LYS A 253 -22.38 16.17 -1.46
N PHE A 254 -21.77 15.33 -2.30
CA PHE A 254 -21.28 15.71 -3.63
C PHE A 254 -22.24 15.27 -4.74
N GLU A 255 -23.44 14.79 -4.42
CA GLU A 255 -24.44 14.41 -5.42
C GLU A 255 -24.68 15.52 -6.45
N GLY A 256 -24.79 15.11 -7.72
CA GLY A 256 -24.98 16.01 -8.87
C GLY A 256 -23.69 16.67 -9.37
N LYS A 257 -22.57 16.62 -8.63
CA LYS A 257 -21.29 17.19 -9.05
C LYS A 257 -20.48 16.25 -9.93
N THR A 258 -19.62 16.82 -10.76
CA THR A 258 -18.55 16.09 -11.45
C THR A 258 -17.34 15.91 -10.53
N ILE A 259 -16.47 14.95 -10.85
CA ILE A 259 -15.22 14.75 -10.11
C ILE A 259 -14.30 15.98 -10.14
N ASP A 260 -14.30 16.73 -11.25
CA ASP A 260 -13.47 17.93 -11.39
C ASP A 260 -14.00 19.08 -10.50
N GLU A 261 -15.32 19.22 -10.36
CA GLU A 261 -15.92 20.16 -9.40
C GLU A 261 -15.58 19.79 -7.95
N VAL A 262 -15.59 18.49 -7.62
CA VAL A 262 -15.21 17.99 -6.29
C VAL A 262 -13.72 18.18 -6.03
N TRP A 263 -12.88 18.03 -7.05
CA TRP A 263 -11.45 18.36 -6.98
C TRP A 263 -11.21 19.86 -6.69
N GLU A 264 -11.96 20.76 -7.31
CA GLU A 264 -11.88 22.20 -7.00
C GLU A 264 -12.31 22.53 -5.56
N ILE A 265 -13.27 21.78 -5.01
CA ILE A 265 -13.65 21.90 -3.59
C ILE A 265 -12.50 21.43 -2.70
N TYR A 266 -11.90 20.27 -3.00
CA TYR A 266 -10.73 19.76 -2.28
C TYR A 266 -9.59 20.78 -2.24
N LYS A 267 -9.21 21.36 -3.39
CA LYS A 267 -8.15 22.38 -3.48
C LYS A 267 -8.42 23.66 -2.69
N LYS A 268 -9.66 23.91 -2.27
CA LYS A 268 -10.01 25.06 -1.41
C LYS A 268 -10.10 24.68 0.07
N SER A 269 -10.02 23.39 0.39
CA SER A 269 -10.08 22.89 1.75
C SER A 269 -8.74 23.05 2.47
N GLU A 270 -8.79 23.24 3.79
CA GLU A 270 -7.58 23.22 4.63
C GLU A 270 -6.84 21.88 4.54
N PHE A 271 -7.59 20.77 4.42
CA PHE A 271 -7.06 19.41 4.33
C PHE A 271 -6.02 19.25 3.21
N ALA A 272 -6.23 19.92 2.07
CA ALA A 272 -5.34 19.86 0.92
C ALA A 272 -3.92 20.37 1.23
N TYR A 273 -3.75 21.17 2.28
CA TYR A 273 -2.49 21.87 2.60
C TYR A 273 -1.98 21.61 4.01
N LEU A 274 -2.73 20.91 4.86
CA LEU A 274 -2.26 20.58 6.21
C LEU A 274 -0.96 19.77 6.17
N PRO A 275 0.08 20.12 6.94
CA PRO A 275 1.30 19.35 7.02
C PRO A 275 1.01 17.90 7.46
N ALA A 276 1.45 16.94 6.64
CA ALA A 276 1.33 15.51 6.93
C ALA A 276 2.64 14.90 7.47
N LYS A 277 3.70 15.70 7.57
CA LYS A 277 4.94 15.28 8.23
C LYS A 277 4.81 15.49 9.75
N ALA A 278 5.15 14.49 10.54
CA ALA A 278 5.27 14.62 11.97
C ALA A 278 6.59 15.35 12.32
N PRO A 279 6.59 16.28 13.29
CA PRO A 279 7.80 16.99 13.68
C PRO A 279 8.83 16.05 14.33
N ASP A 280 8.37 15.12 15.16
CA ASP A 280 9.22 14.21 15.94
C ASP A 280 8.72 12.76 15.86
N LYS A 281 9.61 11.82 16.20
CA LYS A 281 9.26 10.40 16.36
C LYS A 281 8.14 10.27 17.40
N ASP A 282 7.16 9.41 17.11
CA ASP A 282 6.01 9.12 17.97
C ASP A 282 5.01 10.29 18.16
N THR A 283 5.13 11.36 17.36
CA THR A 283 4.14 12.45 17.33
C THR A 283 3.22 12.37 16.11
N LYS A 284 2.02 12.96 16.22
CA LYS A 284 1.10 13.10 15.09
C LYS A 284 1.45 14.33 14.24
N SER A 285 1.32 14.23 12.93
CA SER A 285 1.31 15.39 12.03
C SER A 285 0.14 16.34 12.32
N GLU A 286 0.23 17.59 11.88
CA GLU A 286 -0.86 18.57 12.01
C GLU A 286 -2.15 18.10 11.34
N LEU A 287 -2.01 17.44 10.17
CA LEU A 287 -3.13 16.79 9.49
C LEU A 287 -3.84 15.79 10.41
N LEU A 288 -3.10 14.89 11.05
CA LEU A 288 -3.69 13.88 11.93
C LEU A 288 -4.26 14.48 13.23
N LYS A 289 -3.61 15.49 13.80
CA LYS A 289 -4.11 16.19 15.00
C LYS A 289 -5.48 16.84 14.74
N LYS A 290 -5.63 17.51 13.60
CA LYS A 290 -6.87 18.24 13.27
C LYS A 290 -8.01 17.37 12.76
N THR A 291 -7.68 16.28 12.07
CA THR A 291 -8.70 15.52 11.31
C THR A 291 -8.96 14.13 11.86
N ASP A 292 -7.99 13.54 12.57
CA ASP A 292 -7.96 12.13 12.97
C ASP A 292 -8.36 11.18 11.83
N VAL A 293 -8.04 11.53 10.58
CA VAL A 293 -8.64 10.95 9.36
C VAL A 293 -8.49 9.44 9.27
N ARG A 294 -7.35 8.89 9.72
CA ARG A 294 -7.12 7.43 9.75
C ARG A 294 -8.14 6.72 10.63
N ASN A 295 -8.35 7.21 11.86
CA ASN A 295 -9.30 6.63 12.79
C ASN A 295 -10.74 6.86 12.34
N PHE A 296 -11.03 8.02 11.77
CA PHE A 296 -12.35 8.31 11.20
C PHE A 296 -12.70 7.29 10.11
N ILE A 297 -11.82 7.09 9.12
CA ILE A 297 -12.02 6.15 8.02
C ILE A 297 -12.16 4.73 8.57
N ARG A 298 -11.23 4.27 9.42
CA ARG A 298 -11.31 2.94 10.04
C ARG A 298 -12.61 2.69 10.80
N LYS A 299 -13.23 3.71 11.40
CA LYS A 299 -14.50 3.53 12.12
C LYS A 299 -15.73 3.56 11.20
N ASN A 300 -15.66 4.26 10.08
CA ASN A 300 -16.83 4.58 9.26
C ASN A 300 -16.85 3.88 7.90
N SER A 301 -15.78 3.22 7.48
CA SER A 301 -15.76 2.42 6.26
C SER A 301 -16.35 1.02 6.48
N TYR A 302 -16.83 0.41 5.40
CA TYR A 302 -17.81 -0.70 5.40
C TYR A 302 -17.39 -2.01 6.11
N THR A 303 -16.20 -2.11 6.71
CA THR A 303 -15.57 -3.41 7.05
C THR A 303 -14.90 -3.50 8.42
N PHE A 304 -15.42 -2.76 9.40
CA PHE A 304 -14.98 -2.83 10.80
C PHE A 304 -16.10 -3.27 11.78
N LYS A 305 -17.01 -4.16 11.35
CA LYS A 305 -17.92 -4.88 12.26
C LYS A 305 -17.46 -6.30 12.47
#